data_AF-A0A9N9P089-F1
#
_entry.id   AF-A0A9N9P089-F1
#
_cell.length_a   1.000
_cell.length_b   1.000
_cell.length_c   1.000
_cell.angle_alpha   90.00
_cell.angle_beta   90.00
_cell.angle_gamma   90.00
#
_symmetry.space_group_name_H-M   'P 1'
#
loop_
_entity.id
_entity.type
_entity.pdbx_description
1 polymer ?
#
loop_
_entity_poly.entity_id
_entity_poly.type
_entity_poly.pdbx_seq_one_letter_code
_entity_poly.pdbx_strand_id
1 'polypeptide(L)'
;MPEVLRGYREQPAVGTPKDYFDLYAECWDDEPSRRPIVEHVIKRLMDLKFQPVLSKEEMSAEKIDEKSTEPFDSRSSSNGNMNSLDSKIQVTDENLYLLPLET
;
A
#
# COMPACT_ATOMS: atom_id res chain seq x y z
N MET A 1 -16.57 16.32 -3.37
CA MET A 1 -16.28 14.87 -3.37
C MET A 1 -14.80 14.69 -3.07
N PRO A 2 -14.42 13.96 -2.01
CA PRO A 2 -13.01 13.72 -1.69
C PRO A 2 -12.24 13.08 -2.85
N GLU A 3 -10.97 13.47 -3.03
CA GLU A 3 -10.07 12.95 -4.07
C GLU A 3 -9.85 11.44 -3.97
N VAL A 4 -9.78 10.92 -2.75
CA VAL A 4 -9.61 9.48 -2.48
C VAL A 4 -10.76 8.65 -3.08
N LEU A 5 -11.99 9.20 -3.10
CA LEU A 5 -13.14 8.52 -3.72
C LEU A 5 -13.05 8.47 -5.24
N ARG A 6 -12.20 9.29 -5.86
CA ARG A 6 -11.94 9.29 -7.31
C ARG A 6 -10.69 8.49 -7.68
N GLY A 7 -10.11 7.74 -6.75
CA GLY A 7 -8.92 6.92 -7.01
C GLY A 7 -7.60 7.68 -6.98
N TYR A 8 -7.57 8.99 -6.67
CA TYR A 8 -6.31 9.70 -6.54
C TYR A 8 -5.50 9.13 -5.36
N ARG A 9 -4.21 8.87 -5.63
CA ARG A 9 -3.20 8.43 -4.66
C ARG A 9 -1.98 9.33 -4.77
N GLU A 10 -1.19 9.36 -3.71
CA GLU A 10 0.07 10.09 -3.71
C GLU A 10 1.03 9.55 -4.77
N GLN A 11 1.86 10.43 -5.31
CA GLN A 11 2.95 10.05 -6.21
C GLN A 11 4.21 9.82 -5.35
N PRO A 12 5.03 8.81 -5.66
CA PRO A 12 6.26 8.59 -4.93
C PRO A 12 7.20 9.80 -5.06
N ALA A 13 7.88 10.13 -3.98
CA ALA A 13 8.90 11.17 -4.01
C ALA A 13 10.16 10.66 -4.73
N VAL A 14 10.95 11.58 -5.29
CA VAL A 14 12.25 11.23 -5.88
C VAL A 14 13.12 10.59 -4.79
N GLY A 15 13.72 9.43 -5.10
CA GLY A 15 14.52 8.67 -4.15
C GLY A 15 13.73 7.72 -3.24
N THR A 16 12.39 7.68 -3.36
CA THR A 16 11.60 6.61 -2.74
C THR A 16 12.10 5.25 -3.28
N PRO A 17 12.45 4.28 -2.42
CA PRO A 17 12.79 2.93 -2.86
C PRO A 17 11.61 2.29 -3.57
N LYS A 18 11.87 1.66 -4.71
CA LYS A 18 10.80 1.05 -5.52
C LYS A 18 9.99 0.02 -4.72
N ASP A 19 10.66 -0.82 -3.93
CA ASP A 19 9.99 -1.86 -3.14
C ASP A 19 9.04 -1.27 -2.08
N TYR A 20 9.33 -0.06 -1.58
CA TYR A 20 8.44 0.66 -0.67
C TYR A 20 7.23 1.23 -1.41
N PHE A 21 7.44 1.83 -2.61
CA PHE A 21 6.36 2.26 -3.49
C PHE A 21 5.40 1.13 -3.82
N ASP A 22 5.93 0.01 -4.31
CA ASP A 22 5.14 -1.16 -4.69
C ASP A 22 4.33 -1.67 -3.48
N LEU A 23 4.93 -1.68 -2.29
CA LEU A 23 4.25 -2.12 -1.07
C LEU A 23 3.07 -1.23 -0.70
N TYR A 24 3.22 0.10 -0.65
CA TYR A 24 2.11 0.96 -0.26
C TYR A 24 1.06 1.07 -1.36
N ALA A 25 1.45 0.96 -2.64
CA ALA A 25 0.52 0.89 -3.75
C ALA A 25 -0.41 -0.33 -3.62
N GLU A 26 0.14 -1.51 -3.31
CA GLU A 26 -0.66 -2.71 -3.03
C GLU A 26 -1.57 -2.55 -1.79
N CYS A 27 -1.10 -1.88 -0.74
CA CYS A 27 -1.91 -1.60 0.46
C CYS A 27 -3.11 -0.69 0.15
N TRP A 28 -3.01 0.15 -0.88
CA TRP A 28 -4.02 1.13 -1.29
C TRP A 28 -4.77 0.77 -2.57
N ASP A 29 -4.70 -0.50 -2.98
CA ASP A 29 -5.44 -1.02 -4.13
C ASP A 29 -6.97 -0.82 -3.94
N ASP A 30 -7.62 -0.40 -5.03
CA ASP A 30 -9.07 -0.16 -5.06
C ASP A 30 -9.89 -1.43 -4.83
N GLU A 31 -9.37 -2.59 -5.24
CA GLU A 31 -9.95 -3.91 -5.00
C GLU A 31 -9.49 -4.44 -3.64
N PRO A 32 -10.39 -4.54 -2.64
CA PRO A 32 -10.00 -4.92 -1.28
C PRO A 32 -9.33 -6.29 -1.18
N SER A 33 -9.66 -7.22 -2.07
CA SER A 33 -9.07 -8.56 -2.08
C SER A 33 -7.60 -8.59 -2.53
N ARG A 34 -7.10 -7.54 -3.21
CA ARG A 34 -5.69 -7.41 -3.62
C ARG A 34 -4.80 -6.85 -2.51
N ARG A 35 -5.37 -6.32 -1.43
CA ARG A 35 -4.60 -5.75 -0.32
C ARG A 35 -3.90 -6.85 0.47
N PRO A 36 -2.59 -6.72 0.77
CA PRO A 36 -1.88 -7.69 1.57
C PRO A 36 -2.38 -7.71 3.02
N ILE A 37 -2.32 -8.88 3.67
CA ILE A 37 -2.51 -8.99 5.11
C ILE A 37 -1.34 -8.34 5.86
N VAL A 38 -1.60 -7.87 7.08
CA VAL A 38 -0.61 -7.13 7.88
C VAL A 38 0.70 -7.89 8.10
N GLU A 39 0.64 -9.23 8.22
CA GLU A 39 1.82 -10.08 8.37
C GLU A 39 2.76 -10.00 7.16
N HIS A 40 2.20 -9.97 5.94
CA HIS A 40 2.98 -9.79 4.71
C HIS A 40 3.57 -8.38 4.60
N VAL A 41 2.82 -7.37 5.03
CA VAL A 41 3.31 -5.98 5.08
C VAL A 41 4.51 -5.87 6.01
N ILE A 42 4.39 -6.37 7.25
CA ILE A 42 5.48 -6.34 8.23
C ILE A 42 6.71 -7.07 7.69
N LYS A 43 6.53 -8.27 7.12
CA LYS A 43 7.64 -9.04 6.53
C LYS A 43 8.34 -8.24 5.43
N ARG A 44 7.59 -7.66 4.48
CA ARG A 44 8.17 -6.85 3.40
C ARG A 44 8.90 -5.63 3.94
N LEU A 45 8.33 -4.94 4.93
CA LEU A 45 8.97 -3.79 5.58
C LEU A 45 10.31 -4.16 6.24
N MET A 46 10.40 -5.33 6.88
CA MET A 46 11.65 -5.81 7.50
C MET A 46 12.71 -6.18 6.45
N ASP A 47 12.27 -6.67 5.29
CA ASP A 47 13.15 -7.06 4.18
C ASP A 47 13.53 -5.88 3.26
N LEU A 48 12.94 -4.69 3.46
CA LEU A 48 13.21 -3.51 2.62
C LEU A 48 14.67 -3.11 2.66
N LYS A 49 15.24 -2.98 1.47
CA LYS A 49 16.55 -2.37 1.28
C LYS A 49 16.33 -0.96 0.75
N PHE A 50 16.78 0.05 1.49
CA PHE A 50 16.63 1.47 1.14
C PHE A 50 17.56 1.93 -0.01
N GLN A 51 17.75 1.09 -1.02
CA GLN A 51 18.44 1.51 -2.22
C GLN A 51 17.46 2.40 -3.01
N PRO A 52 17.79 3.67 -3.29
CA PRO A 52 16.93 4.55 -4.06
C PRO A 52 16.94 4.09 -5.53
N VAL A 53 15.76 3.90 -6.12
CA VAL A 53 15.66 3.38 -7.51
C VAL A 53 14.75 4.22 -8.41
N LEU A 54 13.78 4.96 -7.85
CA LEU A 54 12.88 5.79 -8.66
C LEU A 54 13.60 7.06 -9.13
N SER A 55 14.06 7.05 -10.38
CA SER A 55 14.62 8.20 -11.07
C SER A 55 13.53 9.05 -11.72
N LYS A 56 13.86 10.29 -12.07
CA LYS A 56 12.90 11.27 -12.62
C LYS A 56 12.26 10.80 -13.94
N GLU A 57 12.87 9.85 -14.65
CA GLU A 57 12.37 9.33 -15.92
C GLU A 57 11.17 8.37 -15.75
N GLU A 58 11.12 7.57 -14.68
CA GLU A 58 10.06 6.57 -14.45
C GLU A 58 8.71 7.21 -14.04
N MET A 59 8.73 8.47 -13.61
CA MET A 59 7.56 9.23 -13.15
C MET A 59 6.68 9.77 -14.30
N SER A 60 6.95 9.40 -15.57
CA SER A 60 6.38 10.05 -16.76
C SER A 60 5.44 9.20 -17.63
N ALA A 61 5.02 7.99 -17.24
CA ALA A 61 4.10 7.22 -18.08
C ALA A 61 3.12 6.34 -17.31
N GLU A 62 1.86 6.78 -17.26
CA GLU A 62 0.71 5.89 -17.48
C GLU A 62 -0.37 6.68 -18.24
N LYS A 63 -0.59 6.32 -19.51
CA LYS A 63 -1.76 6.71 -20.30
C LYS A 63 -2.92 5.84 -19.83
N ILE A 64 -3.96 6.45 -19.31
CA ILE A 64 -5.23 5.77 -19.03
C ILE A 64 -5.96 5.59 -20.37
N ASP A 65 -6.05 4.35 -20.84
CA ASP A 65 -7.03 3.96 -21.86
C ASP A 65 -8.37 3.69 -21.13
N GLU A 66 -9.32 4.61 -21.30
CA GLU A 66 -10.72 4.39 -20.94
C GLU A 66 -11.33 3.33 -21.85
N LYS A 67 -11.75 2.17 -21.32
CA LYS A 67 -12.83 1.43 -21.96
C LYS A 67 -13.68 0.54 -21.04
N SER A 68 -14.97 0.85 -21.09
CA SER A 68 -16.17 0.03 -20.92
C SER A 68 -16.50 -0.58 -19.54
N THR A 69 -17.46 0.09 -18.93
CA THR A 69 -18.56 -0.39 -18.08
C THR A 69 -19.11 -1.76 -18.50
N GLU A 70 -19.24 -2.70 -17.56
CA GLU A 70 -20.16 -3.84 -17.63
C GLU A 70 -20.77 -4.11 -16.23
N PRO A 71 -21.97 -4.73 -16.12
CA PRO A 71 -22.89 -4.55 -14.99
C PRO A 71 -22.51 -5.33 -13.73
N PHE A 72 -22.83 -4.72 -12.60
CA PHE A 72 -22.76 -5.27 -11.27
C PHE A 72 -23.84 -6.34 -11.05
N ASP A 73 -23.44 -7.60 -10.96
CA ASP A 73 -24.28 -8.69 -10.46
C ASP A 73 -23.93 -9.06 -9.02
N SER A 74 -24.97 -9.17 -8.18
CA SER A 74 -24.85 -9.33 -6.73
C SER A 74 -25.04 -10.77 -6.25
N ARG A 75 -24.31 -11.11 -5.17
CA ARG A 75 -24.52 -12.18 -4.15
C ARG A 75 -24.02 -13.59 -4.53
N SER A 76 -23.39 -14.39 -3.65
CA SER A 76 -23.65 -14.59 -2.21
C SER A 76 -22.45 -15.17 -1.44
N SER A 77 -22.57 -15.08 -0.10
CA SER A 77 -21.69 -15.43 1.02
C SER A 77 -21.10 -16.84 1.14
N SER A 78 -20.17 -16.93 2.12
CA SER A 78 -19.80 -18.05 3.02
C SER A 78 -18.53 -18.85 2.62
N ASN A 79 -17.54 -19.13 3.46
CA ASN A 79 -17.39 -19.09 4.93
C ASN A 79 -15.93 -18.81 5.31
N GLY A 80 -15.71 -17.97 6.33
CA GLY A 80 -14.41 -17.78 6.95
C GLY A 80 -14.04 -18.95 7.86
N ASN A 81 -12.77 -19.36 7.81
CA ASN A 81 -12.14 -20.13 8.86
C ASN A 81 -10.72 -19.59 9.07
N MET A 82 -10.56 -18.72 10.08
CA MET A 82 -9.25 -18.22 10.51
C MET A 82 -8.92 -18.88 11.85
N ASN A 83 -7.94 -19.78 11.85
CA ASN A 83 -7.37 -20.29 13.08
C ASN A 83 -6.34 -19.29 13.61
N SER A 84 -6.67 -18.71 14.76
CA SER A 84 -5.86 -17.80 15.56
C SER A 84 -4.60 -18.50 16.09
N LEU A 85 -3.45 -17.89 15.83
CA LEU A 85 -2.18 -18.18 16.49
C LEU A 85 -1.63 -16.83 16.97
N ASP A 86 -2.19 -16.34 18.08
CA ASP A 86 -1.75 -15.11 18.75
C ASP A 86 -0.30 -15.25 19.19
N SER A 87 0.61 -14.64 18.43
CA SER A 87 1.93 -14.27 18.91
C SER A 87 1.92 -12.77 19.10
N LYS A 88 1.87 -12.33 20.37
CA LYS A 88 1.93 -10.93 20.80
C LYS A 88 3.17 -10.25 20.21
N ILE A 89 2.98 -9.51 19.12
CA ILE A 89 3.92 -8.50 18.67
C ILE A 89 3.66 -7.26 19.55
N GLN A 90 4.56 -6.99 20.49
CA GLN A 90 4.52 -5.75 21.28
C GLN A 90 5.29 -4.66 20.52
N VAL A 91 4.57 -3.85 19.74
CA VAL A 91 5.09 -2.57 19.27
C VAL A 91 4.79 -1.55 20.37
N THR A 92 5.84 -1.04 21.02
CA THR A 92 5.71 0.03 22.02
C THR A 92 5.83 1.39 21.34
N ASP A 93 4.90 2.30 21.66
CA ASP A 93 4.71 3.62 21.05
C ASP A 93 5.87 4.63 21.22
N GLU A 94 6.98 4.26 21.85
CA GLU A 94 8.03 5.22 22.24
C GLU A 94 9.00 5.62 21.10
N ASN A 95 8.95 4.96 19.94
CA ASN A 95 9.90 5.22 18.84
C ASN A 95 9.39 6.16 17.74
N LEU A 96 8.19 6.75 17.87
CA LEU A 96 7.62 7.61 16.80
C LEU A 96 7.91 9.12 16.97
N TYR A 97 8.62 9.54 18.02
CA TYR A 97 8.76 10.97 18.38
C TYR A 97 10.17 11.56 18.29
N LEU A 98 11.15 10.89 17.67
CA LEU A 98 12.55 11.33 17.68
C LEU A 98 13.14 11.68 16.30
N LEU A 99 12.40 12.39 15.45
CA LEU A 99 13.03 13.15 14.36
C LEU A 99 13.15 14.63 14.78
N PRO A 100 14.38 15.19 14.86
CA PRO A 100 14.56 16.60 15.20
C PRO A 100 13.94 17.47 14.11
N LEU A 101 13.04 18.38 14.50
CA LEU A 101 12.67 19.52 13.67
C LEU A 101 13.90 20.44 13.61
N GLU A 102 14.73 20.29 12.58
CA GLU A 102 15.75 21.30 12.28
C GLU A 102 15.12 22.52 11.59
N THR A 103 15.77 23.65 11.86
CA THR A 103 15.33 25.04 11.96
C THR A 103 14.88 25.74 10.69
#